data_AF-A0A2N6BR45-F1
#
_entry.id   AF-A0A2N6BR45-F1
#
_cell.length_a   1.000
_cell.length_b   1.000
_cell.length_c   1.000
_cell.angle_alpha   90.00
_cell.angle_beta   90.00
_cell.angle_gamma   90.00
#
_symmetry.space_group_name_H-M   'P 1'
#
loop_
_entity.id
_entity.type
_entity.pdbx_description
1 polymer ?
#
loop_
_entity_poly.entity_id
_entity_poly.type
_entity_poly.pdbx_seq_one_letter_code
_entity_poly.pdbx_strand_id
1 'polypeptide(L)' 'GSEGPRVQSTRAFARNLSAVIDIPIGFWDERLSTAAVTRTLLEADRSRKRRAELVDKMAAAYILQGALDAAR' A
#
# COMPACT_ATOMS: atom_id res chain seq x y z
N GLY A 1 1.29 2.11 -17.90
CA GLY A 1 0.50 3.04 -17.08
C GLY A 1 1.23 4.37 -17.03
N SER A 2 0.52 5.48 -17.10
CA SER A 2 1.08 6.83 -16.95
C SER A 2 1.12 7.24 -15.47
N GLU A 3 2.10 8.05 -15.08
CA GLU A 3 2.17 8.59 -13.72
C GLU A 3 1.07 9.64 -13.52
N GLY A 4 -0.01 9.26 -12.81
CA GLY A 4 -1.09 10.17 -12.45
C GLY A 4 -0.75 11.06 -11.25
N PRO A 5 -1.63 12.02 -10.88
CA PRO A 5 -1.42 12.95 -9.77
C PRO A 5 -1.08 12.28 -8.42
N ARG A 6 -1.57 11.06 -8.19
CA ARG A 6 -1.26 10.28 -6.98
C ARG A 6 0.22 9.90 -6.89
N VAL A 7 0.84 9.50 -8.01
CA VAL A 7 2.27 9.15 -8.07
C VAL A 7 3.12 10.36 -7.74
N GLN A 8 2.77 11.52 -8.28
CA GLN A 8 3.48 12.78 -8.00
C GLN A 8 3.40 13.15 -6.51
N SER A 9 2.22 13.03 -5.89
CA SER A 9 2.03 13.29 -4.46
C SER A 9 2.88 12.36 -3.59
N THR A 10 2.90 11.05 -3.88
CA THR A 10 3.73 10.07 -3.15
C THR A 10 5.22 10.38 -3.28
N ARG A 11 5.70 10.79 -4.47
CA ARG A 11 7.10 11.20 -4.67
C ARG A 11 7.44 12.47 -3.89
N ALA A 12 6.53 13.45 -3.85
CA ALA A 12 6.72 14.68 -3.07
C ALA A 12 6.81 14.38 -1.56
N PHE A 13 5.93 13.51 -1.06
CA PHE A 13 5.98 13.05 0.32
C PHE A 13 7.31 12.38 0.66
N ALA A 14 7.76 11.44 -0.17
CA ALA A 14 9.04 10.75 0.01
C ALA A 14 10.23 11.73 0.06
N ARG A 15 10.27 12.73 -0.83
CA ARG A 15 11.32 13.77 -0.79
C ARG A 15 11.32 14.54 0.52
N ASN A 16 10.15 14.99 0.98
CA ASN A 16 10.04 15.74 2.23
C ASN A 16 10.45 14.86 3.44
N LEU A 17 10.07 13.58 3.42
CA LEU A 17 10.42 12.65 4.49
C LEU A 17 11.92 12.34 4.50
N SER A 18 12.56 12.19 3.34
CA SER A 18 14.01 11.95 3.24
C SER A 18 14.88 13.05 3.84
N ALA A 19 14.34 14.27 4.01
CA ALA A 19 15.05 15.36 4.66
C ALA A 19 15.11 15.22 6.20
N VAL A 20 14.28 14.33 6.79
CA VAL A 20 14.16 14.18 8.25
C VAL A 20 14.44 12.75 8.74
N ILE A 21 14.68 11.79 7.85
CA ILE A 21 15.08 10.41 8.19
C ILE A 21 16.30 10.00 7.37
N ASP A 22 17.19 9.20 7.98
CA ASP A 22 18.37 8.63 7.32
C ASP A 22 18.14 7.16 6.93
N ILE A 23 16.94 6.86 6.40
CA ILE A 23 16.55 5.52 5.97
C ILE A 23 16.28 5.55 4.46
N PRO A 24 16.88 4.65 3.65
CA PRO A 24 16.60 4.56 2.23
C PRO A 24 15.12 4.36 1.92
N ILE A 25 14.57 5.16 1.00
CA ILE A 25 13.17 5.07 0.58
C ILE A 25 13.09 4.39 -0.79
N GLY A 26 12.43 3.22 -0.82
CA GLY A 26 12.08 2.51 -2.06
C GLY A 26 10.67 2.86 -2.55
N PHE A 27 10.45 2.85 -3.87
CA PHE A 27 9.12 2.94 -4.47
C PHE A 27 8.69 1.58 -5.01
N TRP A 28 7.48 1.16 -4.66
CA TRP A 28 6.87 -0.07 -5.14
C TRP A 28 5.55 0.25 -5.86
N ASP A 29 5.43 -0.15 -7.12
CA ASP A 29 4.18 -0.03 -7.88
C ASP A 29 3.29 -1.22 -7.55
N GLU A 30 2.46 -1.07 -6.51
CA GLU A 30 1.47 -2.09 -6.15
C GLU A 30 0.42 -2.21 -7.26
N ARG A 31 0.56 -3.24 -8.09
CA ARG A 31 -0.47 -3.64 -9.07
C ARG A 31 -1.36 -4.78 -8.60
N LEU A 32 -1.30 -5.11 -7.32
CA LEU A 32 -2.28 -6.02 -6.72
C LEU A 32 -3.62 -5.29 -6.64
N SER A 33 -4.67 -5.93 -7.15
CA SER A 33 -5.98 -5.29 -7.21
C SER A 33 -6.54 -5.14 -5.79
N THR A 34 -6.90 -3.92 -5.43
CA THR A 34 -7.74 -3.64 -4.24
C THR A 34 -8.94 -4.58 -4.17
N ALA A 35 -9.43 -5.05 -5.32
CA ALA A 35 -10.48 -6.06 -5.45
C ALA A 35 -10.13 -7.43 -4.84
N ALA A 36 -8.90 -7.93 -5.02
CA ALA A 36 -8.46 -9.21 -4.44
C ALA A 36 -8.42 -9.14 -2.91
N VAL A 37 -7.84 -8.06 -2.36
CA VAL A 37 -7.79 -7.81 -0.91
C VAL A 37 -9.20 -7.62 -0.33
N THR A 38 -10.05 -6.86 -1.03
CA THR A 38 -11.44 -6.62 -0.60
C THR A 38 -12.26 -7.91 -0.59
N ARG A 39 -12.06 -8.83 -1.54
CA ARG A 39 -12.81 -10.10 -1.60
C ARG A 39 -12.49 -11.01 -0.42
N THR A 40 -11.21 -11.19 -0.08
CA THR A 40 -10.79 -11.96 1.10
C THR A 40 -11.29 -11.34 2.42
N LEU A 41 -11.42 -10.01 2.47
CA LEU A 41 -11.91 -9.29 3.65
C LEU A 41 -13.44 -9.29 3.78
N LEU A 42 -14.18 -9.44 2.67
CA LEU A 42 -15.64 -9.60 2.67
C LEU A 42 -16.07 -10.97 3.22
N GLU A 43 -15.23 -12.00 3.03
CA GLU A 43 -15.45 -13.35 3.53
C GLU A 43 -15.20 -13.47 5.05
N ALA A 44 -14.42 -12.55 5.64
CA ALA A 44 -13.94 -12.68 7.02
C ALA A 44 -14.84 -12.06 8.12
N ASP A 45 -15.71 -11.07 7.86
CA ASP A 45 -16.57 -10.52 8.95
C ASP A 45 -17.74 -9.60 8.50
N ARG A 46 -18.80 -9.48 9.33
CA ARG A 46 -20.11 -8.85 9.05
C ARG A 46 -20.27 -7.36 9.42
N SER A 47 -19.37 -6.73 10.19
CA SER A 47 -19.51 -5.30 10.56
C SER A 47 -18.67 -4.35 9.69
N ARG A 48 -19.29 -3.32 9.10
CA ARG A 48 -18.64 -2.42 8.12
C ARG A 48 -17.52 -1.55 8.70
N LYS A 49 -17.64 -1.12 9.96
CA LYS A 49 -16.66 -0.22 10.60
C LYS A 49 -15.34 -0.93 10.90
N ARG A 50 -15.40 -2.13 11.50
CA ARG A 50 -14.22 -2.97 11.77
C ARG A 50 -13.52 -3.40 10.48
N ARG A 51 -14.29 -3.56 9.39
CA ARG A 51 -13.76 -3.89 8.06
C ARG A 51 -12.82 -2.82 7.53
N ALA A 52 -13.16 -1.53 7.61
CA ALA A 52 -12.30 -0.46 7.09
C ALA A 52 -10.92 -0.44 7.76
N GLU A 53 -10.88 -0.52 9.10
CA GLU A 53 -9.62 -0.55 9.86
C GLU A 53 -8.76 -1.79 9.56
N LEU A 54 -9.39 -2.94 9.29
CA LEU A 54 -8.70 -4.18 8.91
C LEU A 54 -8.19 -4.14 7.46
N VAL A 55 -8.96 -3.56 6.55
CA VAL A 55 -8.57 -3.39 5.14
C VAL A 55 -7.27 -2.60 5.04
N ASP A 56 -7.15 -1.47 5.74
CA ASP A 56 -5.97 -0.62 5.67
C ASP A 56 -4.70 -1.34 6.17
N LYS A 57 -4.81 -2.06 7.29
CA LYS A 57 -3.69 -2.84 7.84
C LYS A 57 -3.27 -3.97 6.92
N MET A 58 -4.24 -4.68 6.36
CA MET A 58 -3.97 -5.80 5.46
C MET A 58 -3.39 -5.32 4.13
N ALA A 59 -3.88 -4.21 3.59
CA ALA A 59 -3.32 -3.61 2.38
C ALA A 59 -1.82 -3.27 2.58
N ALA A 60 -1.46 -2.66 3.72
CA ALA A 60 -0.07 -2.39 4.04
C ALA A 60 0.79 -3.67 4.10
N ALA A 61 0.29 -4.73 4.73
CA ALA A 61 0.99 -6.01 4.80
C ALA A 61 1.16 -6.65 3.41
N TYR A 62 0.15 -6.59 2.55
CA TYR A 62 0.21 -7.11 1.18
C TYR A 62 1.18 -6.35 0.29
N ILE A 63 1.20 -5.01 0.37
CA ILE A 63 2.16 -4.16 -0.33
C ILE A 63 3.59 -4.56 0.04
N LEU A 64 3.86 -4.67 1.35
CA LEU A 64 5.17 -5.05 1.84
C LEU A 64 5.57 -6.46 1.38
N GLN A 65 4.65 -7.43 1.48
CA GLN A 65 4.90 -8.80 1.05
C GLN A 65 5.24 -8.85 -0.45
N GLY A 66 4.48 -8.16 -1.29
CA GLY A 66 4.74 -8.10 -2.73
C GLY A 66 6.11 -7.48 -3.06
N ALA A 67 6.52 -6.43 -2.34
CA ALA A 67 7.83 -5.83 -2.51
C ALA A 67 8.97 -6.78 -2.07
N LEU A 68 8.79 -7.50 -0.96
CA LEU A 68 9.77 -8.48 -0.47
C LEU A 68 9.91 -9.67 -1.42
N ASP A 69 8.79 -10.17 -1.95
CA ASP A 69 8.78 -11.31 -2.88
C ASP A 69 9.46 -10.96 -4.21
N ALA A 70 9.35 -9.71 -4.68
CA ALA A 70 10.02 -9.25 -5.89
C ALA A 70 11.50 -8.90 -5.70
N ALA A 71 11.94 -8.68 -4.47
CA ALA A 71 13.33 -8.41 -4.12
C ALA A 71 14.14 -9.69 -3.81
N ARG A 72 13.50 -10.86 -3.86
CA ARG A 72 14.14 -12.18 -3.79
C ARG A 72 14.67 -12.60 -5.15
#